data_AF-A0A6G0SXU7-F1
#
_entry.id   AF-A0A6G0SXU7-F1
#
_cell.length_a   1.000
_cell.length_b   1.000
_cell.length_c   1.000
_cell.angle_alpha   90.00
_cell.angle_beta   90.00
_cell.angle_gamma   90.00
#
_symmetry.space_group_name_H-M   'P 1'
#
loop_
_entity.id
_entity.type
_entity.pdbx_description
1 polymer ?
#
loop_
_entity_poly.entity_id
_entity_poly.type
_entity_poly.pdbx_seq_one_letter_code
_entity_poly.pdbx_strand_id
1 'polypeptide(L)'
;MNMLKNYCTTYLNKKLPREDYRELLELTIIFLGGVPSQGLSFKIPGAIHHARWMAKAIYCLKIYIFRKQFDLKQREEISISSICVFIVKLYVKVWFKASLTSCAPLQDLTFLKDLIKYQSVDKSISDISIKKMCGHLWYLSPEAAAFSFFDDDVSAETKKKMITALNTDSEDEF
;
A
#
# COMPACT_ATOMS: atom_id res chain seq x y z
N MET A 1 -13.43 3.42 -8.20
CA MET A 1 -12.99 4.80 -7.90
C MET A 1 -13.60 5.35 -6.60
N ASN A 2 -14.93 5.23 -6.40
CA ASN A 2 -15.61 5.76 -5.20
C ASN A 2 -15.22 5.05 -3.88
N MET A 3 -15.04 3.72 -3.89
CA MET A 3 -14.62 2.99 -2.67
C MET A 3 -13.27 3.46 -2.11
N LEU A 4 -12.29 3.77 -2.97
CA LEU A 4 -10.97 4.23 -2.52
C LEU A 4 -11.02 5.67 -2.00
N LYS A 5 -11.80 6.55 -2.63
CA LYS A 5 -12.06 7.90 -2.10
C LYS A 5 -12.70 7.81 -0.71
N ASN A 6 -13.73 6.98 -0.54
CA ASN A 6 -14.37 6.77 0.76
C ASN A 6 -13.38 6.22 1.79
N TYR A 7 -12.55 5.25 1.41
CA TYR A 7 -11.48 4.75 2.29
C TYR A 7 -10.57 5.89 2.78
N CYS A 8 -10.08 6.74 1.87
CA CYS A 8 -9.20 7.86 2.23
C CYS A 8 -9.90 8.87 3.13
N THR A 9 -11.15 9.25 2.81
CA THR A 9 -11.94 10.19 3.62
C THR A 9 -12.19 9.63 5.02
N THR A 10 -12.56 8.36 5.15
CA THR A 10 -12.75 7.71 6.46
C THR A 10 -11.44 7.67 7.24
N TYR A 11 -10.32 7.41 6.58
CA TYR A 11 -9.01 7.36 7.24
C TYR A 11 -8.51 8.74 7.68
N LEU A 12 -8.84 9.82 6.95
CA LEU A 12 -8.54 11.21 7.33
C LEU A 12 -9.22 11.64 8.63
N ASN A 13 -10.32 11.00 9.02
CA ASN A 13 -11.01 11.25 10.28
C ASN A 13 -10.34 10.57 11.48
N LYS A 14 -9.33 9.72 11.27
CA LYS A 14 -8.56 9.07 12.34
C LYS A 14 -7.41 9.96 12.79
N LYS A 15 -6.90 9.70 14.00
CA LYS A 15 -5.64 10.28 14.47
C LYS A 15 -4.49 9.68 13.66
N LEU A 16 -3.86 10.50 12.83
CA LEU A 16 -2.72 10.11 12.02
C LEU A 16 -1.42 10.33 12.80
N PRO A 17 -0.40 9.48 12.62
CA PRO A 17 0.84 9.58 13.38
C PRO A 17 1.67 10.82 13.00
N ARG A 18 1.56 11.27 11.75
CA ARG A 18 2.30 12.41 11.20
C ARG A 18 1.53 13.07 10.07
N GLU A 19 1.93 14.29 9.74
CA GLU A 19 1.32 15.12 8.71
C GLU A 19 1.58 14.65 7.26
N ASP A 20 2.63 13.86 7.01
CA ASP A 20 2.90 13.24 5.71
C ASP A 20 1.87 12.14 5.35
N TYR A 21 1.33 11.45 6.35
CA TYR A 21 0.23 10.50 6.15
C TYR A 21 -1.04 11.23 5.69
N ARG A 22 -1.36 12.36 6.30
CA ARG A 22 -2.50 13.20 5.90
C ARG A 22 -2.34 13.61 4.44
N GLU A 23 -1.18 14.17 4.10
CA GLU A 23 -0.89 14.66 2.76
C GLU A 23 -0.98 13.55 1.71
N LEU A 24 -0.49 12.34 1.98
CA LEU A 24 -0.63 11.21 1.04
C LEU A 24 -2.12 10.88 0.76
N LEU A 25 -2.99 10.90 1.78
CA LEU A 25 -4.43 10.65 1.60
C LEU A 25 -5.10 11.77 0.81
N GLU A 26 -4.79 13.03 1.12
CA GLU A 26 -5.35 14.19 0.43
C GLU A 26 -4.94 14.22 -1.05
N LEU A 27 -3.65 14.00 -1.35
CA LEU A 27 -3.16 13.89 -2.72
C LEU A 27 -3.78 12.70 -3.46
N THR A 28 -4.05 11.60 -2.77
CA THR A 28 -4.76 10.45 -3.34
C THR A 28 -6.19 10.83 -3.75
N ILE A 29 -6.90 11.58 -2.90
CA ILE A 29 -8.25 12.08 -3.21
C ILE A 29 -8.21 13.02 -4.42
N ILE A 30 -7.26 13.96 -4.44
CA ILE A 30 -7.07 14.93 -5.53
C ILE A 30 -6.76 14.20 -6.85
N PHE A 31 -5.85 13.24 -6.83
CA PHE A 31 -5.50 12.44 -8.00
C PHE A 31 -6.70 11.69 -8.58
N LEU A 32 -7.63 11.24 -7.72
CA LEU A 32 -8.87 10.58 -8.11
C LEU A 32 -9.99 11.56 -8.53
N GLY A 33 -9.67 12.85 -8.70
CA GLY A 33 -10.60 13.91 -9.10
C GLY A 33 -11.57 14.33 -7.99
N GLY A 34 -11.25 14.06 -6.72
CA GLY A 34 -12.01 14.50 -5.57
C GLY A 34 -11.46 15.78 -4.94
N VAL A 35 -12.20 16.33 -3.98
CA VAL A 35 -11.77 17.47 -3.15
C VAL A 35 -11.67 16.98 -1.70
N PRO A 36 -10.52 17.11 -1.02
CA PRO A 36 -10.38 16.78 0.39
C PRO A 36 -11.27 17.67 1.29
N SER A 37 -11.55 17.21 2.52
CA SER A 37 -12.42 17.93 3.46
C SER A 37 -11.91 19.32 3.87
N GLN A 38 -10.60 19.54 3.84
CA GLN A 38 -9.98 20.84 4.11
C GLN A 38 -9.79 21.70 2.85
N GLY A 39 -10.35 21.28 1.72
CA GLY A 39 -10.19 21.94 0.43
C GLY A 39 -8.91 21.52 -0.30
N LEU A 40 -8.57 22.27 -1.35
CA LEU A 40 -7.39 22.05 -2.19
C LEU A 40 -6.22 22.89 -1.65
N SER A 41 -5.39 22.29 -0.80
CA SER A 41 -4.15 22.88 -0.31
C SER A 41 -2.99 21.93 -0.55
N PHE A 42 -1.81 22.48 -0.89
CA PHE A 42 -0.60 21.70 -1.17
C PHE A 42 0.53 22.20 -0.29
N LYS A 43 1.16 21.29 0.46
CA LYS A 43 2.36 21.61 1.23
C LYS A 43 3.56 21.74 0.30
N ILE A 44 4.55 22.53 0.70
CA ILE A 44 5.83 22.61 -0.03
C ILE A 44 6.52 21.24 0.06
N PRO A 45 7.09 20.72 -1.04
CA PRO A 45 7.83 19.45 -0.98
C PRO A 45 9.00 19.51 0.02
N GLY A 46 9.04 18.55 0.95
CA GLY A 46 10.09 18.44 1.96
C GLY A 46 11.23 17.49 1.57
N ALA A 47 12.30 17.44 2.35
CA ALA A 47 13.47 16.61 2.04
C ALA A 47 13.14 15.13 1.78
N ILE A 48 13.70 14.57 0.69
CA ILE A 48 13.60 13.14 0.35
C ILE A 48 14.85 12.41 0.87
N HIS A 49 14.63 11.29 1.58
CA HIS A 49 15.68 10.34 1.93
C HIS A 49 15.38 8.97 1.32
N HIS A 50 16.41 8.20 0.98
CA HIS A 50 16.26 6.88 0.34
C HIS A 50 15.39 5.90 1.15
N ALA A 51 15.44 5.98 2.49
CA ALA A 51 14.69 5.13 3.40
C ALA A 51 13.19 5.47 3.53
N ARG A 52 12.72 6.62 3.00
CA ARG A 52 11.33 7.07 3.16
C ARG A 52 10.56 6.99 1.86
N TRP A 53 10.02 5.80 1.58
CA TRP A 53 9.24 5.56 0.36
C TRP A 53 7.97 6.41 0.26
N MET A 54 7.25 6.69 1.36
CA MET A 54 6.10 7.61 1.35
C MET A 54 6.43 8.98 0.75
N ALA A 55 7.59 9.57 1.10
CA ALA A 55 7.98 10.86 0.56
C ALA A 55 8.08 10.81 -0.97
N LYS A 56 8.67 9.74 -1.51
CA LYS A 56 8.72 9.52 -2.97
C LYS A 56 7.31 9.40 -3.56
N ALA A 57 6.40 8.69 -2.90
CA ALA A 57 5.01 8.58 -3.35
C ALA A 57 4.30 9.94 -3.41
N ILE A 58 4.45 10.77 -2.37
CA ILE A 58 3.94 12.16 -2.33
C ILE A 58 4.50 12.98 -3.48
N TYR A 59 5.82 12.89 -3.72
CA TYR A 59 6.46 13.59 -4.82
C TYR A 59 5.94 13.15 -6.19
N CYS A 60 5.79 11.84 -6.43
CA CYS A 60 5.24 11.34 -7.68
C CYS A 60 3.84 11.90 -7.95
N LEU A 61 2.96 11.87 -6.94
CA LEU A 61 1.62 12.42 -7.03
C LEU A 61 1.64 13.91 -7.35
N LYS A 62 2.46 14.70 -6.65
CA LYS A 62 2.60 16.14 -6.91
C LYS A 62 3.11 16.43 -8.32
N ILE A 63 4.17 15.75 -8.76
CA ILE A 63 4.72 15.91 -10.12
C ILE A 63 3.63 15.65 -11.15
N TYR A 64 2.83 14.60 -10.99
CA TYR A 64 1.75 14.30 -11.93
C TYR A 64 0.59 15.32 -11.85
N ILE A 65 0.18 15.73 -10.65
CA ILE A 65 -0.89 16.72 -10.46
C ILE A 65 -0.50 18.06 -11.11
N PHE A 66 0.73 18.50 -10.88
CA PHE A 66 1.28 19.75 -11.44
C PHE A 66 2.01 19.57 -12.76
N ARG A 67 1.85 18.43 -13.46
CA ARG A 67 2.65 18.07 -14.65
C ARG A 67 2.71 19.13 -15.75
N LYS A 68 1.69 19.99 -15.86
CA LYS A 68 1.66 21.11 -16.83
C LYS A 68 2.55 22.29 -16.46
N GLN A 69 3.09 22.32 -15.25
CA GLN A 69 4.08 23.30 -14.78
C GLN A 69 5.52 22.82 -14.97
N PHE A 70 5.71 21.58 -15.44
CA PHE A 70 7.03 20.98 -15.68
C PHE A 70 7.21 20.71 -17.17
N ASP A 71 8.44 20.84 -17.64
CA ASP A 71 8.83 20.43 -19.00
C ASP A 71 9.12 18.91 -19.01
N LEU A 72 8.07 18.10 -18.87
CA LEU A 72 8.17 16.65 -18.91
C LEU A 72 8.10 16.16 -20.36
N LYS A 73 9.04 15.28 -20.72
CA LYS A 73 8.92 14.50 -21.96
C LYS A 73 7.70 13.58 -21.84
N GLN A 74 7.08 13.26 -22.96
CA GLN A 74 5.92 12.35 -23.00
C GLN A 74 6.17 11.02 -22.27
N ARG A 75 7.38 10.45 -22.44
CA ARG A 75 7.82 9.25 -21.72
C ARG A 75 7.78 9.42 -20.20
N GLU A 76 8.21 10.59 -19.70
CA GLU A 76 8.27 10.88 -18.27
C GLU A 76 6.88 11.07 -17.69
N GLU A 77 5.98 11.76 -18.41
CA GLU A 77 4.57 11.91 -18.04
C GLU A 77 3.86 10.56 -17.97
N ILE A 78 4.11 9.65 -18.93
CA ILE A 78 3.56 8.29 -18.91
C ILE A 78 4.12 7.50 -17.71
N SER A 79 5.43 7.54 -17.50
CA SER A 79 6.09 6.79 -16.42
C SER A 79 5.62 7.24 -15.03
N ILE A 80 5.51 8.56 -14.82
CA ILE A 80 5.02 9.10 -13.54
C ILE A 80 3.54 8.80 -13.35
N SER A 81 2.74 8.81 -14.42
CA SER A 81 1.34 8.38 -14.38
C SER A 81 1.21 6.92 -13.92
N SER A 82 1.96 5.99 -14.51
CA SER A 82 1.93 4.57 -14.13
C SER A 82 2.28 4.36 -12.67
N ILE A 83 3.31 5.05 -12.15
CA ILE A 83 3.69 4.99 -10.73
C ILE A 83 2.57 5.56 -9.84
N CYS A 84 1.95 6.68 -10.21
CA CYS A 84 0.84 7.25 -9.44
C CYS A 84 -0.36 6.30 -9.37
N VAL A 85 -0.69 5.64 -10.49
CA VAL A 85 -1.78 4.63 -10.52
C VAL A 85 -1.46 3.46 -9.60
N PHE A 86 -0.21 2.97 -9.59
CA PHE A 86 0.24 1.95 -8.66
C PHE A 86 0.12 2.40 -7.20
N ILE A 87 0.60 3.60 -6.88
CA ILE A 87 0.55 4.17 -5.53
C ILE A 87 -0.89 4.19 -5.02
N VAL A 88 -1.78 4.77 -5.83
CA VAL A 88 -3.18 5.00 -5.45
C VAL A 88 -3.95 3.69 -5.37
N LYS A 89 -3.81 2.78 -6.35
CA LYS A 89 -4.60 1.54 -6.38
C LYS A 89 -4.16 0.52 -5.34
N LEU A 90 -2.86 0.43 -5.06
CA LEU A 90 -2.29 -0.66 -4.28
C LEU A 90 -1.62 -0.16 -3.00
N TYR A 91 -0.59 0.68 -3.14
CA TYR A 91 0.31 1.02 -2.04
C TYR A 91 -0.37 1.74 -0.86
N VAL A 92 -1.26 2.71 -1.14
CA VAL A 92 -1.94 3.49 -0.09
C VAL A 92 -2.69 2.60 0.90
N LYS A 93 -3.35 1.53 0.45
CA LYS A 93 -4.09 0.65 1.36
C LYS A 93 -3.16 -0.11 2.30
N VAL A 94 -2.11 -0.71 1.74
CA VAL A 94 -1.13 -1.51 2.50
C VAL A 94 -0.37 -0.64 3.48
N TRP A 95 0.10 0.52 3.04
CA TRP A 95 0.91 1.41 3.87
C TRP A 95 0.20 1.82 5.18
N PHE A 96 -1.10 2.13 5.11
CA PHE A 96 -1.86 2.59 6.27
C PHE A 96 -2.29 1.46 7.20
N LYS A 97 -2.10 0.19 6.82
CA LYS A 97 -2.28 -0.96 7.71
C LYS A 97 -0.94 -1.60 8.12
N ALA A 98 0.20 -1.14 7.57
CA ALA A 98 1.52 -1.74 7.78
C ALA A 98 2.01 -1.71 9.24
N SER A 99 1.51 -0.80 10.08
CA SER A 99 1.88 -0.75 11.51
C SER A 99 1.12 -1.77 12.37
N LEU A 100 0.15 -2.50 11.81
CA LEU A 100 -0.65 -3.49 12.53
C LEU A 100 -0.05 -4.87 12.33
N THR A 101 0.75 -5.32 13.30
CA THR A 101 1.45 -6.61 13.26
C THR A 101 0.50 -7.79 13.10
N SER A 102 -0.64 -7.79 13.80
CA SER A 102 -1.66 -8.84 13.67
C SER A 102 -2.16 -9.00 12.23
N CYS A 103 -2.31 -7.89 11.52
CA CYS A 103 -2.79 -7.88 10.15
C CYS A 103 -1.70 -8.15 9.10
N ALA A 104 -0.42 -8.22 9.47
CA ALA A 104 0.69 -8.31 8.51
C ALA A 104 0.60 -9.57 7.62
N PRO A 105 0.36 -10.79 8.15
CA PRO A 105 0.30 -12.00 7.32
C PRO A 105 -0.78 -11.95 6.24
N LEU A 106 -2.01 -11.55 6.62
CA LEU A 106 -3.13 -11.45 5.68
C LEU A 106 -2.91 -10.33 4.67
N GLN A 107 -2.36 -9.19 5.11
CA GLN A 107 -2.05 -8.07 4.22
C GLN A 107 -1.04 -8.44 3.15
N ASP A 108 0.06 -9.10 3.51
CA ASP A 108 1.09 -9.48 2.55
C ASP A 108 0.56 -10.47 1.52
N LEU A 109 -0.20 -11.49 1.97
CA LEU A 109 -0.88 -12.42 1.08
C LEU A 109 -1.86 -11.71 0.14
N THR A 110 -2.64 -10.78 0.67
CA THR A 110 -3.62 -10.01 -0.11
C THR A 110 -2.92 -9.09 -1.11
N PHE A 111 -1.84 -8.44 -0.70
CA PHE A 111 -1.05 -7.57 -1.55
C PHE A 111 -0.41 -8.35 -2.71
N LEU A 112 0.12 -9.55 -2.47
CA LEU A 112 0.62 -10.41 -3.54
C LEU A 112 -0.50 -10.79 -4.53
N LYS A 113 -1.68 -11.16 -4.04
CA LYS A 113 -2.84 -11.45 -4.90
C LYS A 113 -3.26 -10.23 -5.72
N ASP A 114 -3.25 -9.05 -5.11
CA ASP A 114 -3.60 -7.81 -5.78
C ASP A 114 -2.54 -7.39 -6.81
N LEU A 115 -1.25 -7.63 -6.55
CA LEU A 115 -0.18 -7.45 -7.52
C LEU A 115 -0.37 -8.37 -8.74
N ILE A 116 -0.67 -9.65 -8.52
CA ILE A 116 -0.94 -10.60 -9.63
C ILE A 116 -2.10 -10.09 -10.48
N LYS A 117 -3.21 -9.66 -9.87
CA LYS A 117 -4.35 -9.06 -10.60
C LYS A 117 -3.93 -7.79 -11.33
N TYR A 118 -3.06 -6.98 -10.74
CA TYR A 118 -2.57 -5.73 -11.31
C TYR A 118 -1.70 -5.92 -12.55
N GLN A 119 -1.24 -7.14 -12.87
CA GLN A 119 -0.55 -7.42 -14.13
C GLN A 119 -1.41 -7.05 -15.36
N SER A 120 -2.74 -7.13 -15.24
CA SER A 120 -3.69 -6.69 -16.27
C SER A 120 -3.71 -5.17 -16.52
N VAL A 121 -3.18 -4.38 -15.57
CA VAL A 121 -3.09 -2.91 -15.66
C VAL A 121 -1.68 -2.48 -16.04
N ASP A 122 -0.67 -3.00 -15.33
CA ASP A 122 0.74 -2.75 -15.62
C ASP A 122 1.57 -3.96 -15.20
N LYS A 123 1.86 -4.82 -16.18
CA LYS A 123 2.64 -6.05 -15.98
C LYS A 123 4.05 -5.77 -15.50
N SER A 124 4.69 -4.72 -16.01
CA SER A 124 6.09 -4.42 -15.69
C SER A 124 6.24 -4.03 -14.21
N ILE A 125 5.41 -3.08 -13.75
CA ILE A 125 5.43 -2.66 -12.34
C ILE A 125 5.03 -3.82 -11.43
N SER A 126 4.01 -4.60 -11.82
CA SER A 126 3.58 -5.75 -11.04
C SER A 126 4.70 -6.79 -10.87
N ASP A 127 5.33 -7.24 -11.95
CA ASP A 127 6.36 -8.27 -11.90
C ASP A 127 7.57 -7.84 -11.05
N ILE A 128 8.01 -6.59 -11.19
CA ILE A 128 9.10 -6.03 -10.38
C ILE A 128 8.70 -5.99 -8.90
N SER A 129 7.45 -5.58 -8.62
CA SER A 129 6.94 -5.49 -7.25
C SER A 129 6.78 -6.87 -6.61
N ILE A 130 6.26 -7.87 -7.33
CA ILE A 130 6.15 -9.26 -6.88
C ILE A 130 7.54 -9.80 -6.58
N LYS A 131 8.49 -9.65 -7.51
CA LYS A 131 9.87 -10.10 -7.31
C LYS A 131 10.47 -9.48 -6.05
N LYS A 132 10.24 -8.19 -5.82
CA LYS A 132 10.73 -7.49 -4.63
C LYS A 132 10.05 -8.00 -3.35
N MET A 133 8.72 -8.15 -3.36
CA MET A 133 7.96 -8.68 -2.23
C MET A 133 8.39 -10.10 -1.86
N CYS A 134 8.56 -11.00 -2.84
CA CYS A 134 9.03 -12.36 -2.57
C CYS A 134 10.41 -12.39 -1.89
N GLY A 135 11.31 -11.47 -2.23
CA GLY A 135 12.59 -11.31 -1.53
C GLY A 135 12.47 -10.77 -0.09
N HIS A 136 11.29 -10.33 0.33
CA HIS A 136 10.99 -9.84 1.67
C HIS A 136 10.11 -10.79 2.48
N LEU A 137 9.67 -11.94 1.94
CA LEU A 137 8.82 -12.90 2.66
C LEU A 137 9.56 -13.73 3.72
N TRP A 138 10.86 -13.53 3.90
CA TRP A 138 11.67 -14.28 4.88
C TRP A 138 11.16 -14.15 6.32
N TYR A 139 10.47 -13.06 6.64
CA TYR A 139 9.94 -12.83 7.99
C TYR A 139 8.61 -13.57 8.23
N LEU A 140 7.95 -14.08 7.19
CA LEU A 140 6.65 -14.75 7.29
C LEU A 140 6.83 -16.22 7.71
N SER A 141 7.42 -16.41 8.89
CA SER A 141 7.57 -17.71 9.54
C SER A 141 6.23 -18.20 10.11
N PRO A 142 6.11 -19.48 10.51
CA PRO A 142 4.96 -20.00 11.24
C PRO A 142 4.59 -19.14 12.47
N GLU A 143 5.58 -18.69 13.25
CA GLU A 143 5.40 -17.83 14.43
C GLU A 143 4.89 -16.45 14.04
N ALA A 144 5.43 -15.85 12.97
CA ALA A 144 4.94 -14.57 12.48
C ALA A 144 3.51 -14.68 11.91
N ALA A 145 3.19 -15.81 11.26
CA ALA A 145 1.84 -16.08 10.76
C ALA A 145 0.82 -16.23 11.89
N ALA A 146 1.23 -16.71 13.07
CA ALA A 146 0.37 -16.84 14.24
C ALA A 146 -0.17 -15.49 14.75
N PHE A 147 0.48 -14.36 14.46
CA PHE A 147 -0.07 -13.02 14.78
C PHE A 147 -1.44 -12.77 14.12
N SER A 148 -1.74 -13.45 13.01
CA SER A 148 -3.03 -13.36 12.34
C SER A 148 -4.19 -13.97 13.13
N PHE A 149 -3.92 -14.71 14.22
CA PHE A 149 -4.97 -15.13 15.16
C PHE A 149 -5.66 -13.94 15.84
N PHE A 150 -4.96 -12.81 15.95
CA PHE A 150 -5.48 -11.55 16.48
C PHE A 150 -6.03 -10.62 15.39
N ASP A 151 -6.08 -11.05 14.14
CA ASP A 151 -6.69 -10.28 13.05
C ASP A 151 -8.16 -10.64 12.93
N ASP A 152 -9.04 -9.65 13.06
CA ASP A 152 -10.49 -9.81 12.91
C ASP A 152 -10.88 -10.07 11.45
N ASP A 153 -10.04 -9.67 10.49
CA ASP A 153 -10.27 -9.93 9.06
C ASP A 153 -10.01 -11.42 8.69
N VAL A 154 -9.43 -12.22 9.60
CA VAL A 154 -9.19 -13.66 9.41
C VAL A 154 -10.33 -14.46 10.04
N SER A 155 -11.01 -15.28 9.24
CA SER A 155 -12.14 -16.09 9.71
C SER A 155 -11.71 -17.14 10.72
N ALA A 156 -12.61 -17.49 11.65
CA ALA A 156 -12.37 -18.55 12.64
C ALA A 156 -12.03 -19.90 11.98
N GLU A 157 -12.61 -20.20 10.82
CA GLU A 157 -12.29 -21.41 10.03
C GLU A 157 -10.87 -21.38 9.51
N THR A 158 -10.40 -20.25 8.98
CA THR A 158 -9.00 -20.09 8.56
C THR A 158 -8.07 -20.21 9.75
N LYS A 159 -8.38 -19.58 10.89
CA LYS A 159 -7.59 -19.70 12.12
C LYS A 159 -7.46 -21.16 12.58
N LYS A 160 -8.54 -21.94 12.54
CA LYS A 160 -8.50 -23.39 12.85
C LYS A 160 -7.59 -24.16 11.89
N LYS A 161 -7.67 -23.90 10.57
CA LYS A 161 -6.80 -24.54 9.57
C LYS A 161 -5.33 -24.20 9.80
N MET A 162 -5.03 -22.96 10.15
CA MET A 162 -3.68 -22.53 10.48
C MET A 162 -3.14 -23.26 11.71
N ILE A 163 -3.94 -23.42 12.77
CA ILE A 163 -3.55 -24.19 13.96
C ILE A 163 -3.25 -25.65 13.59
N THR A 164 -4.09 -26.28 12.77
CA THR A 164 -3.83 -27.65 12.30
C THR A 164 -2.50 -27.74 11.55
N ALA A 165 -2.24 -26.82 10.62
CA ALA A 165 -0.99 -26.80 9.86
C ALA A 165 0.25 -26.61 10.76
N LEU A 166 0.17 -25.72 11.75
CA LEU A 166 1.26 -25.49 12.71
C LEU A 166 1.61 -26.73 13.52
N ASN A 167 0.61 -27.54 13.88
CA ASN A 167 0.83 -28.77 14.64
C ASN A 167 1.40 -29.91 13.78
N THR A 168 1.14 -29.91 12.47
CA THR A 168 1.69 -30.92 11.54
C THR A 168 3.18 -30.71 11.31
N ASP A 169 3.63 -29.45 11.16
CA ASP A 169 5.06 -29.14 10.96
C ASP A 169 5.95 -29.53 12.16
N SER A 170 5.38 -29.62 13.37
CA SER A 170 6.11 -30.05 14.58
C SER A 170 6.27 -31.56 14.75
N GLU A 171 5.52 -32.38 14.00
CA GLU A 171 5.61 -33.85 14.08
C GLU A 171 6.73 -34.42 13.18
N ASP A 172 7.21 -33.64 12.20
CA ASP A 172 8.26 -34.06 11.25
C ASP A 172 9.70 -33.75 11.74
N GLU A 173 9.86 -33.13 12.93
CA GLU A 173 11.16 -32.82 13.55
C GLU A 173 11.60 -33.82 14.66
N PHE A 174 10.91 -34.95 14.82
CA PHE A 174 11.26 -36.02 15.80
C PHE A 174 11.38 -37.42 15.20
#